data_AF-H8Y822-F1
#
_entry.id   AF-H8Y822-F1
#
_cell.length_a   1.000
_cell.length_b   1.000
_cell.length_c   1.000
_cell.angle_alpha   90.00
_cell.angle_beta   90.00
_cell.angle_gamma   90.00
#
_symmetry.space_group_name_H-M   'P 1'
#
loop_
_entity.id
_entity.type
_entity.pdbx_description
1 polymer ?
#
loop_
_entity_poly.entity_id
_entity_poly.type
_entity_poly.pdbx_seq_one_letter_code
_entity_poly.pdbx_strand_id
1 'polypeptide(L)'
;EEMAQKVGPVLVEYIWDKILPTSAMILDFRSAVTGELSGIPYIVSYYTDPEPLIHIDSVYDRTSDVTIELWSMPTLLGKRYGNSKPLFILTSKNTLGIAEDVVYCLKNLKRATIVGENSAGGSIKINKIKVGDTDFYVTVP
;
A
#
# COMPACT_ATOMS: atom_id res chain seq x y z
N GLU A 1 -14.22 4.16 3.82
CA GLU A 1 -14.95 3.13 4.59
C GLU A 1 -16.24 2.66 3.90
N GLU A 2 -17.13 3.57 3.49
CA GLU A 2 -18.40 3.21 2.82
C GLU A 2 -18.22 2.39 1.53
N MET A 3 -17.25 2.74 0.67
CA MET A 3 -16.97 1.96 -0.54
C MET A 3 -16.41 0.57 -0.23
N ALA A 4 -15.56 0.43 0.79
CA ALA A 4 -15.01 -0.86 1.18
C ALA A 4 -16.10 -1.81 1.69
N GLN A 5 -17.12 -1.29 2.38
CA GLN A 5 -18.28 -2.09 2.81
C GLN A 5 -19.16 -2.52 1.63
N LYS A 6 -19.35 -1.66 0.63
CA LYS A 6 -20.18 -1.97 -0.56
C LYS A 6 -19.49 -2.94 -1.51
N VAL A 7 -18.21 -2.75 -1.77
CA VAL A 7 -17.47 -3.48 -2.81
C VAL A 7 -16.66 -4.64 -2.25
N GLY A 8 -16.28 -4.57 -0.96
CA GLY A 8 -15.46 -5.58 -0.29
C GLY A 8 -15.98 -7.01 -0.43
N PRO A 9 -17.26 -7.31 -0.15
CA PRO A 9 -17.79 -8.67 -0.27
C PRO A 9 -17.63 -9.24 -1.69
N VAL A 10 -17.85 -8.40 -2.71
CA VAL A 10 -17.68 -8.78 -4.11
C VAL A 10 -16.21 -9.05 -4.43
N LEU A 11 -15.27 -8.22 -3.94
CA LEU A 11 -13.85 -8.46 -4.16
C LEU A 11 -13.35 -9.73 -3.45
N VAL A 12 -13.91 -10.06 -2.27
CA VAL A 12 -13.59 -11.30 -1.59
C VAL A 12 -14.00 -12.50 -2.44
N GLU A 13 -15.25 -12.54 -2.90
CA GLU A 13 -15.78 -13.65 -3.70
C GLU A 13 -15.04 -13.81 -5.04
N TYR A 14 -14.86 -12.71 -5.78
CA TYR A 14 -14.41 -12.78 -7.18
C TYR A 14 -12.90 -12.74 -7.36
N ILE A 15 -12.16 -12.21 -6.39
CA ILE A 15 -10.70 -12.07 -6.44
C ILE A 15 -10.07 -12.95 -5.38
N TRP A 16 -10.39 -12.69 -4.11
CA TRP A 16 -9.62 -13.24 -3.00
C TRP A 16 -9.82 -14.75 -2.83
N ASP A 17 -11.05 -15.23 -2.83
CA ASP A 17 -11.37 -16.64 -2.62
C ASP A 17 -10.79 -17.54 -3.74
N LYS A 18 -10.65 -17.00 -4.96
CA LYS A 18 -10.01 -17.72 -6.08
C LYS A 18 -8.53 -17.94 -5.88
N ILE A 19 -7.82 -16.97 -5.29
CA ILE A 19 -6.36 -17.03 -5.12
C ILE A 19 -5.96 -17.60 -3.76
N LEU A 20 -6.85 -17.60 -2.77
CA LEU A 20 -6.60 -18.12 -1.43
C LEU A 20 -6.04 -19.56 -1.38
N PRO A 21 -6.50 -20.54 -2.19
CA PRO A 21 -5.98 -21.90 -2.13
C PRO A 21 -4.61 -22.08 -2.81
N THR A 22 -4.08 -21.08 -3.51
CA THR A 22 -2.76 -21.17 -4.15
C THR A 22 -1.64 -21.39 -3.11
N SER A 23 -0.53 -21.98 -3.55
CA SER A 23 0.63 -22.26 -2.69
C SER A 23 1.58 -21.07 -2.55
N ALA A 24 1.53 -20.11 -3.47
CA ALA A 24 2.36 -18.90 -3.52
C ALA A 24 1.63 -17.76 -4.24
N MET A 25 1.97 -16.52 -3.89
CA MET A 25 1.35 -15.31 -4.43
C MET A 25 2.36 -14.48 -5.22
N ILE A 26 1.92 -13.91 -6.34
CA ILE A 26 2.63 -12.86 -7.07
C ILE A 26 1.73 -11.63 -7.14
N LEU A 27 2.19 -10.51 -6.59
CA LEU A 27 1.57 -9.20 -6.78
C LEU A 27 2.33 -8.46 -7.87
N ASP A 28 1.65 -8.08 -8.94
CA ASP A 28 2.27 -7.37 -10.06
C ASP A 28 2.03 -5.86 -9.97
N PHE A 29 3.03 -5.11 -9.50
CA PHE A 29 3.00 -3.65 -9.40
C PHE A 29 3.82 -2.95 -10.48
N ARG A 30 4.23 -3.67 -11.54
CA ARG A 30 5.08 -3.11 -12.61
C ARG A 30 4.46 -1.91 -13.32
N SER A 31 3.13 -1.77 -13.30
CA SER A 31 2.41 -0.63 -13.88
C SER A 31 1.58 0.16 -12.86
N ALA A 32 1.78 -0.07 -11.56
CA ALA A 32 1.04 0.62 -10.51
C ALA A 32 1.63 2.02 -10.27
N VAL A 33 0.87 3.06 -10.60
CA VAL A 33 1.31 4.47 -10.58
C VAL A 33 0.48 5.39 -9.69
N THR A 34 -0.59 4.87 -9.09
CA THR A 34 -1.54 5.62 -8.25
C THR A 34 -2.10 4.71 -7.16
N GLY A 35 -2.63 5.32 -6.10
CA GLY A 35 -3.29 4.63 -5.00
C GLY A 35 -3.63 5.59 -3.87
N GLU A 36 -4.34 5.10 -2.86
CA GLU A 36 -4.67 5.84 -1.65
C GLU A 36 -3.93 5.27 -0.44
N LEU A 37 -3.36 6.15 0.38
CA LEU A 37 -2.59 5.79 1.59
C LEU A 37 -3.40 4.90 2.55
N SER A 38 -4.70 5.16 2.68
CA SER A 38 -5.64 4.39 3.49
C SER A 38 -5.81 2.93 3.04
N GLY A 39 -5.39 2.58 1.82
CA GLY A 39 -5.43 1.23 1.28
C GLY A 39 -4.32 0.31 1.77
N ILE A 40 -3.19 0.87 2.25
CA ILE A 40 -2.02 0.08 2.67
C ILE A 40 -2.35 -0.90 3.80
N PRO A 41 -3.04 -0.50 4.90
CA PRO A 41 -3.47 -1.43 5.95
C PRO A 41 -4.21 -2.66 5.42
N TYR A 42 -5.06 -2.50 4.41
CA TYR A 42 -5.81 -3.62 3.83
C TYR A 42 -4.88 -4.63 3.19
N ILE A 43 -3.99 -4.19 2.30
CA ILE A 43 -3.07 -5.08 1.58
C ILE A 43 -2.17 -5.81 2.58
N VAL A 44 -1.50 -5.08 3.47
CA VAL A 44 -0.54 -5.67 4.41
C VAL A 44 -1.21 -6.70 5.31
N SER A 45 -2.40 -6.39 5.85
CA SER A 45 -3.09 -7.26 6.81
C SER A 45 -3.49 -8.62 6.25
N TYR A 46 -3.79 -8.73 4.95
CA TYR A 46 -4.10 -10.03 4.33
C TYR A 46 -2.89 -10.98 4.30
N TYR A 47 -1.67 -10.44 4.41
CA TYR A 47 -0.42 -11.20 4.35
C TYR A 47 0.31 -11.32 5.70
N THR A 48 -0.17 -10.69 6.77
CA THR A 48 0.44 -10.75 8.10
C THR A 48 -0.49 -11.40 9.13
N ASP A 49 0.07 -11.80 10.27
CA ASP A 49 -0.72 -12.33 11.38
C ASP A 49 -1.68 -11.27 11.94
N PRO A 50 -2.82 -11.67 12.53
CA PRO A 50 -3.76 -10.74 13.16
C PRO A 50 -3.19 -10.02 14.38
N GLU A 51 -2.26 -10.66 15.09
CA GLU A 51 -1.65 -10.16 16.31
C GLU A 51 -0.17 -10.61 16.38
N PRO A 52 0.73 -9.78 16.96
CA PRO A 52 0.48 -8.43 17.43
C PRO A 52 0.19 -7.45 16.28
N LEU A 53 -0.56 -6.39 16.55
CA LEU A 53 -0.75 -5.32 15.56
C LEU A 53 0.60 -4.74 15.11
N ILE A 54 0.76 -4.61 13.80
CA ILE A 54 1.95 -4.07 13.15
C ILE A 54 1.72 -2.59 12.89
N HIS A 55 2.63 -1.75 13.39
CA HIS A 55 2.76 -0.39 12.90
C HIS A 55 3.44 -0.43 11.53
N ILE A 56 2.67 -0.15 10.49
CA ILE A 56 3.07 -0.35 9.09
C ILE A 56 3.93 0.81 8.61
N ASP A 57 3.45 2.03 8.80
CA ASP A 57 4.13 3.27 8.40
C ASP A 57 3.56 4.48 9.14
N SER A 58 4.33 5.57 9.17
CA SER A 58 4.00 6.86 9.78
C SER A 58 4.22 7.99 8.78
N VAL A 59 3.15 8.70 8.42
CA VAL A 59 3.17 9.74 7.40
C VAL A 59 2.89 11.09 8.02
N TYR A 60 3.87 11.98 8.03
CA TYR A 60 3.72 13.35 8.52
C TYR A 60 3.41 14.33 7.38
N ASP A 61 2.28 15.03 7.48
CA ASP A 61 1.94 16.17 6.62
C ASP A 61 2.27 17.48 7.34
N ARG A 62 3.29 18.17 6.85
CA ARG A 62 3.77 19.42 7.43
C ARG A 62 2.74 20.55 7.35
N THR A 63 1.90 20.59 6.31
CA THR A 63 0.96 21.69 6.09
C THR A 63 -0.19 21.67 7.09
N SER A 64 -0.69 20.47 7.40
CA SER A 64 -1.69 20.27 8.47
C SER A 64 -1.08 20.08 9.85
N ASP A 65 0.23 19.85 9.94
CA ASP A 65 0.95 19.49 11.16
C ASP A 65 0.37 18.23 11.84
N VAL A 66 0.10 17.21 11.02
CA VAL A 66 -0.55 15.96 11.46
C VAL A 66 0.30 14.77 11.03
N THR A 67 0.46 13.81 11.93
CA THR A 67 0.98 12.48 11.62
C THR A 67 -0.17 11.50 11.47
N ILE A 68 -0.18 10.77 10.36
CA ILE A 68 -1.10 9.69 10.05
C ILE A 68 -0.35 8.38 10.31
N GLU A 69 -0.81 7.61 11.28
CA GLU A 69 -0.25 6.30 11.59
C GLU A 69 -1.06 5.21 10.88
N LEU A 70 -0.37 4.30 10.19
CA LEU A 70 -0.97 3.16 9.51
C LEU A 70 -0.71 1.88 10.30
N TRP A 71 -1.78 1.20 10.68
CA TRP A 71 -1.71 -0.03 11.49
C TRP A 71 -2.36 -1.21 10.77
N SER A 72 -1.84 -2.41 10.98
CA SER A 72 -2.52 -3.63 10.53
C SER A 72 -3.86 -3.80 11.23
N MET A 73 -4.82 -4.45 10.57
CA MET A 73 -6.14 -4.72 11.12
C MET A 73 -6.19 -6.14 11.70
N PRO A 74 -6.75 -6.35 12.90
CA PRO A 74 -6.88 -7.68 13.50
C PRO A 74 -8.00 -8.52 12.83
N THR A 75 -9.05 -7.85 12.37
CA THR A 75 -10.20 -8.49 11.69
C THR A 75 -10.28 -8.05 10.24
N LEU A 76 -10.48 -9.01 9.33
CA LEU A 76 -10.65 -8.77 7.89
C LEU A 76 -11.95 -9.42 7.42
N LEU A 77 -12.48 -8.93 6.30
CA LEU A 77 -13.67 -9.48 5.67
C LEU A 77 -13.41 -10.89 5.10
N GLY A 78 -12.26 -11.09 4.45
CA GLY A 78 -11.81 -12.38 3.94
C GLY A 78 -10.83 -13.09 4.88
N LYS A 79 -10.53 -14.35 4.58
CA LYS A 79 -9.49 -15.11 5.29
C LYS A 79 -8.11 -14.56 4.97
N ARG A 80 -7.17 -14.58 5.93
CA ARG A 80 -5.77 -14.23 5.64
C ARG A 80 -5.13 -15.24 4.71
N TYR A 81 -4.23 -14.77 3.86
CA TYR A 81 -3.36 -15.64 3.04
C TYR A 81 -2.36 -16.40 3.92
N GLY A 82 -2.07 -15.84 5.10
CA GLY A 82 -1.08 -16.33 6.05
C GLY A 82 0.32 -15.81 5.75
N ASN A 83 1.23 -16.06 6.69
CA ASN A 83 2.62 -15.61 6.65
C ASN A 83 3.60 -16.68 6.11
N SER A 84 3.15 -17.94 5.94
CA SER A 84 3.99 -19.07 5.54
C SER A 84 4.12 -19.24 4.02
N LYS A 85 3.08 -18.89 3.27
CA LYS A 85 3.07 -18.99 1.81
C LYS A 85 3.97 -17.91 1.18
N PRO A 86 4.85 -18.27 0.23
CA PRO A 86 5.69 -17.29 -0.46
C PRO A 86 4.88 -16.16 -1.08
N LEU A 87 5.39 -14.93 -0.95
CA LEU A 87 4.86 -13.73 -1.57
C LEU A 87 5.98 -13.05 -2.35
N PHE A 88 5.75 -12.87 -3.64
CA PHE A 88 6.62 -12.11 -4.52
C PHE A 88 5.90 -10.84 -4.98
N ILE A 89 6.63 -9.73 -5.06
CA ILE A 89 6.10 -8.50 -5.63
C ILE A 89 6.97 -8.10 -6.81
N LEU A 90 6.33 -7.93 -7.97
CA LEU A 90 7.00 -7.50 -9.19
C LEU A 90 6.98 -5.98 -9.27
N THR A 91 8.15 -5.40 -9.53
CA THR A 91 8.34 -3.94 -9.62
C THR A 91 9.02 -3.55 -10.93
N SER A 92 8.77 -2.33 -11.39
CA SER A 92 9.49 -1.73 -12.52
C SER A 92 9.88 -0.29 -12.17
N LYS A 93 10.68 0.34 -13.02
CA LYS A 93 10.98 1.79 -12.96
C LYS A 93 9.74 2.70 -13.01
N ASN A 94 8.58 2.15 -13.40
CA ASN A 94 7.32 2.88 -13.43
C ASN A 94 6.47 2.67 -12.16
N THR A 95 6.82 1.74 -11.27
CA THR A 95 6.12 1.58 -9.99
C THR A 95 6.28 2.87 -9.18
N LEU A 96 5.17 3.51 -8.82
CA LEU A 96 5.17 4.87 -8.25
C LEU A 96 4.11 5.03 -7.15
N GLY A 97 4.44 5.82 -6.12
CA GLY A 97 3.52 6.27 -5.08
C GLY A 97 3.19 5.17 -4.06
N ILE A 98 1.92 5.01 -3.72
CA ILE A 98 1.45 4.08 -2.67
C ILE A 98 1.88 2.63 -2.92
N ALA A 99 2.03 2.21 -4.19
CA ALA A 99 2.53 0.88 -4.51
C ALA A 99 4.00 0.68 -4.05
N GLU A 100 4.82 1.72 -4.11
CA GLU A 100 6.20 1.70 -3.61
C GLU A 100 6.23 1.49 -2.10
N ASP A 101 5.29 2.14 -1.39
CA ASP A 101 5.20 2.05 0.06
C ASP A 101 4.76 0.65 0.54
N VAL A 102 3.74 0.06 -0.12
CA VAL A 102 3.36 -1.35 0.11
C VAL A 102 4.55 -2.30 -0.11
N VAL A 103 5.30 -2.10 -1.20
CA VAL A 103 6.52 -2.87 -1.50
C VAL A 103 7.55 -2.71 -0.40
N TYR A 104 7.80 -1.47 0.02
CA TYR A 104 8.80 -1.13 1.01
C TYR A 104 8.45 -1.71 2.38
N CYS A 105 7.22 -1.52 2.87
CA CYS A 105 6.73 -2.11 4.12
C CYS A 105 6.84 -3.63 4.11
N LEU A 106 6.31 -4.32 3.09
CA LEU A 106 6.34 -5.79 3.03
C LEU A 106 7.76 -6.36 2.86
N LYS A 107 8.67 -5.62 2.21
CA LYS A 107 10.10 -5.94 2.15
C LYS A 107 10.74 -5.83 3.53
N ASN A 108 10.50 -4.74 4.25
CA ASN A 108 11.11 -4.49 5.57
C ASN A 108 10.55 -5.41 6.67
N LEU A 109 9.28 -5.79 6.55
CA LEU A 109 8.66 -6.83 7.37
C LEU A 109 9.17 -8.24 7.04
N LYS A 110 10.08 -8.39 6.05
CA LYS A 110 10.57 -9.68 5.53
C LYS A 110 9.45 -10.61 5.08
N ARG A 111 8.32 -10.03 4.67
CA ARG A 111 7.13 -10.78 4.25
C ARG A 111 7.16 -11.10 2.75
N ALA A 112 7.70 -10.19 1.94
CA ALA A 112 7.73 -10.35 0.50
C ALA A 112 9.17 -10.36 -0.05
N THR A 113 9.38 -11.15 -1.11
CA THR A 113 10.57 -11.04 -1.97
C THR A 113 10.27 -10.11 -3.13
N ILE A 114 11.10 -9.09 -3.34
CA ILE A 114 10.90 -8.09 -4.39
C ILE A 114 11.71 -8.50 -5.63
N VAL A 115 11.07 -8.51 -6.80
CA VAL A 115 11.68 -8.94 -8.06
C VAL A 115 11.42 -7.88 -9.13
N GLY A 116 12.47 -7.44 -9.82
CA GLY A 116 12.37 -6.47 -10.91
C GLY A 116 13.37 -5.33 -10.80
N GLU A 117 12.95 -4.15 -11.26
CA GLU A 117 13.77 -2.93 -11.26
C GLU A 117 13.54 -2.11 -9.98
N ASN A 118 14.43 -1.16 -9.68
CA ASN A 118 14.12 -0.12 -8.70
C ASN A 118 12.90 0.68 -9.15
N SER A 119 12.03 1.04 -8.20
CA SER A 119 10.84 1.87 -8.43
C SER A 119 11.19 3.33 -8.72
N ALA A 120 10.18 4.13 -9.07
CA ALA A 120 10.35 5.49 -9.56
C ALA A 120 10.88 6.50 -8.52
N GLY A 121 10.64 6.26 -7.22
CA GLY A 121 11.04 7.15 -6.13
C GLY A 121 10.11 8.36 -5.96
N GLY A 122 8.81 8.12 -5.80
CA GLY A 122 7.81 9.18 -5.61
C GLY A 122 7.82 9.85 -4.24
N SER A 123 6.93 10.83 -4.06
CA SER A 123 6.58 11.42 -2.76
C SER A 123 5.08 11.26 -2.52
N ILE A 124 4.67 11.01 -1.27
CA ILE A 124 3.26 10.78 -0.90
C ILE A 124 2.39 11.99 -1.27
N LYS A 125 2.92 13.19 -1.05
CA LYS A 125 2.28 14.46 -1.37
C LYS A 125 3.33 15.43 -1.87
N ILE A 126 2.95 16.21 -2.89
CA ILE A 126 3.73 17.35 -3.38
C ILE A 126 2.74 18.50 -3.53
N ASN A 127 3.03 19.61 -2.86
CA ASN A 127 2.21 20.81 -2.94
C ASN A 127 2.81 21.80 -3.93
N LYS A 128 2.01 22.22 -4.92
CA LYS A 128 2.34 23.32 -5.81
C LYS A 128 1.63 24.58 -5.35
N ILE A 129 2.38 25.49 -4.75
CA ILE A 129 1.86 26.70 -4.07
C ILE A 129 2.13 27.92 -4.95
N LYS A 130 1.08 28.69 -5.29
CA LYS A 130 1.20 29.94 -6.05
C LYS A 130 1.76 31.06 -5.16
N VAL A 131 2.68 31.88 -5.71
CA VAL A 131 3.29 33.00 -4.98
C VAL A 131 2.46 34.28 -5.20
N GLY A 132 1.53 34.55 -4.29
CA GLY A 132 0.66 35.75 -4.33
C GLY A 132 -0.06 35.89 -5.68
N ASP A 133 -0.09 37.12 -6.20
CA ASP A 133 -0.70 37.43 -7.50
C ASP A 133 0.26 37.26 -8.69
N THR A 134 1.45 36.68 -8.49
CA THR A 134 2.45 36.46 -9.55
C THR A 134 2.19 35.17 -10.33
N ASP A 135 2.89 34.98 -11.45
CA ASP A 135 2.87 33.71 -12.20
C ASP A 135 3.91 32.68 -11.70
N PHE A 136 4.57 32.94 -10.56
CA PHE A 136 5.54 32.01 -9.97
C PHE A 136 4.86 31.00 -9.03
N TYR A 137 5.46 29.80 -8.97
CA TYR A 137 5.03 28.70 -8.11
C TYR A 137 6.21 28.10 -7.37
N VAL A 138 5.98 27.67 -6.13
CA VAL A 138 6.91 26.85 -5.35
C VAL A 138 6.37 25.42 -5.27
N THR A 139 7.22 24.44 -5.52
CA THR A 139 6.87 23.01 -5.41
C THR A 139 7.63 22.43 -4.23
N VAL A 140 6.92 21.90 -3.23
CA VAL A 140 7.50 21.39 -1.99
C VAL A 140 6.83 20.05 -1.65
N PRO A 141 7.60 19.03 -1.24
CA PRO A 141 7.02 17.84 -0.62
C PRO A 141 6.29 18.19 0.69
#